data_AF-A0A2D2Q0R6-F1
#
_entry.id   AF-A0A2D2Q0R6-F1
#
_cell.length_a   1.000
_cell.length_b   1.000
_cell.length_c   1.000
_cell.angle_alpha   90.00
_cell.angle_beta   90.00
_cell.angle_gamma   90.00
#
_symmetry.space_group_name_H-M   'P 1'
#
loop_
_entity.id
_entity.type
_entity.pdbx_description
1 polymer ?
#
loop_
_entity_poly.entity_id
_entity_poly.type
_entity_poly.pdbx_seq_one_letter_code
_entity_poly.pdbx_strand_id
1 'polypeptide(L)'
;MLQLLYIVAFTVLALLAMANLIRSLLTLGIESQRQSAAPRGRTVSHPELLDSHGHVIDEPLLVMRSLSVEDARAQLDAIYRESPSYGDDQRGESQR
;
A
#
# COMPACT_ATOMS: atom_id res chain seq x y z
N MET A 1 0.75 -52.92 22.09
CA MET A 1 2.09 -52.32 22.21
C MET A 1 2.37 -51.19 21.19
N LEU A 2 1.89 -51.25 19.93
CA LEU A 2 2.08 -50.17 18.93
C LEU A 2 1.30 -48.88 19.23
N GLN A 3 0.18 -48.96 19.95
CA GLN A 3 -0.64 -47.81 20.35
C GLN A 3 0.17 -46.72 21.07
N LEU A 4 1.09 -47.13 21.94
CA LEU A 4 1.91 -46.22 22.74
C LEU A 4 2.86 -45.43 21.84
N LEU A 5 3.38 -46.06 20.79
CA LEU A 5 4.22 -45.42 19.78
C LEU A 5 3.42 -44.40 18.95
N TYR A 6 2.18 -44.74 18.57
CA TYR A 6 1.29 -43.79 17.88
C TYR A 6 0.97 -42.55 18.71
N ILE A 7 0.69 -42.73 20.01
CA ILE A 7 0.43 -41.60 20.92
C ILE A 7 1.67 -40.71 20.99
N VAL A 8 2.86 -41.28 21.13
CA VAL A 8 4.12 -40.53 21.17
C VAL A 8 4.40 -39.81 19.84
N ALA A 9 4.19 -40.46 18.70
CA ALA A 9 4.38 -39.82 17.39
C ALA A 9 3.39 -38.66 17.19
N PHE A 10 2.13 -38.87 17.57
CA PHE A 10 1.08 -37.86 17.48
C PHE A 10 1.36 -36.65 18.38
N THR A 11 1.83 -36.86 19.61
CA THR A 11 2.16 -35.74 20.51
C THR A 11 3.32 -34.91 19.97
N VAL A 12 4.35 -35.55 19.39
CA VAL A 12 5.45 -34.82 18.75
C VAL A 12 4.94 -33.99 17.56
N LEU A 13 4.12 -34.58 16.68
CA LEU A 13 3.55 -33.86 15.54
C LEU A 13 2.64 -32.69 15.97
N ALA A 14 1.82 -32.91 17.00
CA ALA A 14 0.94 -31.87 17.54
C ALA A 14 1.73 -30.69 18.12
N LEU A 15 2.81 -30.97 18.86
CA LEU A 15 3.69 -29.91 19.40
C LEU A 15 4.40 -29.13 18.29
N LEU A 16 4.90 -29.82 17.26
CA LEU A 16 5.54 -29.16 16.10
C LEU A 16 4.54 -28.25 15.35
N ALA A 17 3.33 -28.74 15.11
CA ALA A 17 2.29 -27.98 14.43
C ALA A 17 1.86 -26.76 15.25
N MET A 18 1.68 -26.92 16.57
CA MET A 18 1.29 -25.84 17.47
C MET A 18 2.38 -24.76 17.55
N ALA A 19 3.65 -25.14 17.65
CA ALA A 19 4.77 -24.20 17.63
C ALA A 19 4.87 -23.44 16.29
N ASN A 20 4.65 -24.14 15.18
CA ASN A 20 4.63 -23.52 13.85
C ASN A 20 3.48 -22.50 13.71
N LEU A 21 2.29 -22.84 14.21
CA LEU A 21 1.13 -21.95 14.21
C LEU A 21 1.40 -20.69 15.05
N ILE A 22 1.95 -20.83 16.25
CA ILE A 22 2.31 -19.69 17.11
C ILE A 22 3.32 -18.79 16.41
N ARG A 23 4.37 -19.35 15.79
CA ARG A 23 5.36 -18.57 15.04
C ARG A 23 4.71 -17.82 13.85
N SER A 24 3.81 -18.47 13.13
CA SER A 24 3.06 -17.86 12.03
C SER A 24 2.18 -16.70 12.51
N LEU A 25 1.43 -16.90 13.59
CA LEU A 25 0.57 -15.87 14.18
C LEU A 25 1.37 -14.67 14.71
N LEU A 26 2.49 -14.91 15.39
CA LEU A 26 3.37 -13.82 15.86
C LEU A 26 3.94 -13.01 14.68
N THR A 27 4.34 -13.69 13.60
CA THR A 27 4.86 -13.02 12.41
C THR A 27 3.76 -12.17 11.74
N LEU A 28 2.56 -12.73 11.60
CA LEU A 28 1.42 -12.03 10.98
C LEU A 28 0.92 -10.86 11.84
N GLY A 29 0.93 -11.00 13.18
CA GLY A 29 0.56 -9.92 14.10
C GLY A 29 1.56 -8.77 14.13
N ILE A 30 2.85 -9.06 13.96
CA ILE A 30 3.89 -8.01 13.85
C ILE A 30 3.76 -7.28 12.50
N GLU A 31 3.47 -8.01 11.42
CA GLU A 31 3.28 -7.41 10.09
C GLU A 31 2.02 -6.53 10.02
N SER A 32 0.91 -6.94 10.65
CA SER A 32 -0.29 -6.11 10.73
C SER A 32 -0.06 -4.82 11.52
N GLN A 33 0.80 -4.85 12.55
CA GLN A 33 1.18 -3.66 13.31
C GLN A 33 2.17 -2.76 12.54
N ARG A 34 3.04 -3.33 11.70
CA ARG A 34 3.98 -2.57 10.86
C ARG A 34 3.30 -1.83 9.72
N GLN A 35 2.17 -2.31 9.22
CA GLN A 35 1.35 -1.55 8.27
C GLN A 35 0.73 -0.27 8.88
N SER A 36 0.66 -0.16 10.22
CA SER A 36 0.25 1.07 10.91
C SER A 36 1.41 1.92 11.43
N ALA A 37 2.65 1.45 11.33
CA ALA A 37 3.83 2.18 11.75
C ALA A 37 4.74 2.43 10.55
N ALA A 38 4.53 3.58 9.91
CA ALA A 38 5.28 4.07 8.75
C ALA A 38 6.79 3.75 8.84
N PRO A 39 7.45 3.34 7.74
CA PRO A 39 8.86 2.97 7.75
C PRO A 39 9.71 4.20 8.09
N ARG A 40 10.48 4.11 9.18
CA ARG A 40 11.57 5.05 9.49
C ARG A 40 12.60 4.97 8.36
N GLY A 41 12.49 5.88 7.39
CA GLY A 41 13.42 5.98 6.27
C GLY A 41 12.81 6.32 4.90
N ARG A 42 11.52 6.66 4.78
CA ARG A 42 10.97 7.14 3.50
C ARG A 42 11.50 8.54 3.20
N THR A 43 12.37 8.64 2.20
CA THR A 43 12.58 9.87 1.44
C THR A 43 11.23 10.30 0.89
N VAL A 44 10.77 11.51 1.26
CA VAL A 44 9.50 12.06 0.78
C VAL A 44 9.59 12.19 -0.74
N SER A 45 8.85 11.35 -1.46
CA SER A 45 8.84 11.34 -2.93
C SER A 45 8.06 12.53 -3.50
N HIS A 46 7.02 12.98 -2.79
CA HIS A 46 6.17 14.10 -3.19
C HIS A 46 5.78 14.96 -1.98
N PRO A 47 5.74 16.30 -2.12
CA PRO A 47 5.43 17.22 -1.02
C PRO A 47 4.00 17.07 -0.46
N GLU A 48 3.10 16.42 -1.21
CA GLU A 48 1.71 16.16 -0.80
C GLU A 48 1.58 15.05 0.26
N LEU A 49 2.64 14.27 0.48
CA LEU A 49 2.71 13.23 1.51
C LEU A 49 3.18 13.78 2.87
N LEU A 50 3.02 15.08 3.10
CA LEU A 50 3.30 15.74 4.37
C LEU A 50 2.02 16.33 4.92
N ASP A 51 1.76 16.11 6.20
CA ASP A 51 0.69 16.81 6.91
C ASP A 51 1.08 18.28 7.20
N SER A 52 0.13 19.03 7.78
CA SER A 52 0.34 20.42 8.17
C SER A 52 1.42 20.64 9.24
N HIS A 53 1.84 19.56 9.93
CA HIS A 53 2.89 19.56 10.95
C HIS A 53 4.22 19.00 10.42
N GLY A 54 4.29 18.63 9.13
CA GLY A 54 5.48 18.09 8.49
C GLY A 54 5.72 16.59 8.77
N HIS A 55 4.74 15.87 9.28
CA HIS A 55 4.79 14.41 9.39
C HIS A 55 4.46 13.75 8.06
N VAL A 56 5.18 12.67 7.74
CA VAL A 56 4.95 11.89 6.52
C VAL A 56 3.67 11.07 6.65
N ILE A 57 2.75 11.26 5.70
CA ILE A 57 1.48 10.51 5.59
C ILE A 57 1.54 9.56 4.40
N ASP A 58 0.84 8.43 4.50
CA ASP A 58 0.83 7.37 3.47
C ASP A 58 -0.11 7.67 2.30
N GLU A 59 -1.03 8.62 2.47
CA GLU A 59 -1.99 9.06 1.46
C GLU A 59 -2.03 10.60 1.38
N PRO A 60 -2.18 11.19 0.19
CA PRO A 60 -2.28 12.64 0.05
C PRO A 60 -3.60 13.16 0.65
N LEU A 61 -3.56 14.35 1.23
CA LEU A 61 -4.72 14.97 1.85
C LEU A 61 -5.85 15.21 0.83
N LEU A 62 -6.96 14.48 0.97
CA LEU A 62 -8.14 14.65 0.11
C LEU A 62 -8.89 15.94 0.45
N VAL A 63 -8.84 16.94 -0.43
CA VAL A 63 -9.62 18.18 -0.29
C VAL A 63 -10.88 18.10 -1.15
N MET A 64 -12.04 17.91 -0.52
CA MET A 64 -13.35 17.94 -1.19
C MET A 64 -13.72 19.39 -1.55
N ARG A 65 -13.78 19.72 -2.84
CA ARG A 65 -14.25 21.02 -3.35
C ARG A 65 -15.61 20.85 -4.01
N SER A 66 -16.55 21.74 -3.73
CA SER A 66 -17.82 21.81 -4.47
C SER A 66 -17.60 22.49 -5.81
N LEU A 67 -17.44 21.72 -6.88
CA LEU A 67 -17.36 22.21 -8.27
C LEU A 67 -18.56 21.71 -9.08
N SER A 68 -18.92 22.47 -10.12
CA SER A 68 -19.83 21.97 -11.14
C SER A 68 -19.11 20.92 -12.00
N VAL A 69 -19.88 20.04 -12.65
CA VAL A 69 -19.33 19.00 -13.54
C VAL A 69 -18.56 19.63 -14.71
N GLU A 70 -19.03 20.76 -15.22
CA GLU A 70 -18.40 21.46 -16.35
C GLU A 70 -17.04 22.04 -15.95
N ASP A 71 -16.96 22.67 -14.77
CA ASP A 71 -15.70 23.22 -14.28
C ASP A 71 -14.67 22.12 -13.98
N ALA A 72 -15.13 20.98 -13.43
CA ALA A 72 -14.28 19.83 -13.18
C ALA A 72 -13.71 19.25 -14.49
N ARG A 73 -14.52 19.21 -15.55
CA ARG A 73 -14.08 18.79 -16.88
C ARG A 73 -13.04 19.76 -17.45
N ALA A 74 -13.29 21.05 -17.38
CA ALA A 74 -12.35 22.07 -17.86
C ALA A 74 -11.00 22.01 -17.12
N GLN A 75 -11.03 21.78 -15.80
CA GLN A 75 -9.82 21.63 -14.99
C GLN A 75 -9.02 20.37 -15.35
N LEU A 76 -9.69 19.24 -15.60
CA LEU A 76 -9.05 18.01 -16.06
C LEU A 76 -8.40 18.18 -17.43
N ASP A 77 -9.10 18.82 -18.38
CA ASP A 77 -8.55 19.12 -19.70
C ASP A 77 -7.32 20.03 -19.63
N ALA A 78 -7.32 21.01 -18.71
CA ALA A 78 -6.17 21.87 -18.47
C ALA A 78 -4.96 21.07 -17.95
N ILE A 79 -5.15 20.24 -16.92
CA ILE A 79 -4.08 19.39 -16.34
C ILE A 79 -3.53 18.42 -17.39
N TYR A 80 -4.41 17.85 -18.23
CA TYR A 80 -3.99 16.95 -19.30
C TYR A 80 -3.10 17.67 -20.32
N ARG A 81 -3.46 18.89 -20.72
CA ARG A 81 -2.66 19.70 -21.67
C ARG A 81 -1.31 20.15 -21.10
N GLU A 82 -1.25 20.39 -19.80
CA GLU A 82 -0.03 20.80 -19.09
C GLU A 82 0.89 19.61 -18.76
N SER A 83 0.40 18.37 -18.92
CA SER A 83 1.17 17.18 -18.63
C SER A 83 2.34 17.03 -19.61
N PRO A 84 3.55 16.63 -19.15
CA PRO A 84 4.72 16.50 -20.01
C PRO A 84 4.54 15.57 -21.22
N SER A 85 3.61 14.61 -21.10
CA SER A 85 3.27 13.63 -22.15
C SER A 85 2.43 14.21 -23.30
N TYR A 86 1.73 15.34 -23.08
CA TYR A 86 0.79 15.89 -24.05
C TYR A 86 1.43 16.32 -25.37
N GLY A 87 2.70 16.76 -25.32
CA GLY A 87 3.45 17.18 -26.51
C GLY A 87 3.92 16.03 -27.41
N ASP A 88 3.97 14.79 -26.91
CA ASP A 88 4.45 13.63 -27.67
C ASP A 88 3.34 13.06 -28.58
N ASP A 89 2.09 13.05 -28.07
CA ASP A 89 0.90 12.61 -28.82
C ASP A 89 0.64 13.53 -30.04
N GLN A 90 0.79 14.85 -29.90
CA GLN A 90 0.60 15.80 -31.01
C GLN A 90 1.67 15.67 -32.12
N ARG A 91 2.90 15.28 -31.75
CA ARG A 91 3.98 15.05 -32.73
C ARG A 91 3.74 13.78 -33.55
N GLY A 92 3.08 12.78 -32.97
CA GLY A 92 2.69 11.53 -33.66
C GLY A 92 1.56 11.72 -34.68
N GLU A 93 0.64 12.65 -34.44
CA GLU A 93 -0.50 12.93 -35.35
C GLU A 93 -0.13 13.80 -36.56
N SER A 94 0.87 14.68 -36.43
CA SER A 94 1.32 15.56 -37.53
C SER A 94 2.15 14.85 -38.61
N GLN A 95 2.46 13.56 -38.42
CA GLN A 95 3.35 12.78 -39.28
C GLN A 95 2.63 11.64 -40.04
N ARG A 96 1.29 11.59 -39.99
CA ARG A 96 0.46 10.65 -40.76
C ARG A 96 -0.39 11.34 -41.82
#